data_AF-A0AAW7XCK2-F1
#
_entry.id   AF-A0AAW7XCK2-F1
#
_cell.length_a   1.000
_cell.length_b   1.000
_cell.length_c   1.000
_cell.angle_alpha   90.00
_cell.angle_beta   90.00
_cell.angle_gamma   90.00
#
_symmetry.space_group_name_H-M   'P 1'
#
loop_
_entity.id
_entity.type
_entity.pdbx_description
1 polymer ?
#
loop_
_entity_poly.entity_id
_entity_poly.type
_entity_poly.pdbx_seq_one_letter_code
_entity_poly.pdbx_strand_id
1 'polypeptide(L)' 'LEECIQYAIDHNLEVKQQLFALEDAKLTTSNAKGSFLPNLNVSARNSWNNGLSQNVTTGVLINQTTRNSSYGVSSSI' A
#
# COMPACT_ATOMS: atom_id res chain seq x y z
N LEU A 1 -22.78 32.59 30.30
CA LEU A 1 -21.42 33.08 29.98
C LEU A 1 -20.50 31.91 29.62
N GLU A 2 -20.48 30.85 30.43
CA GLU A 2 -19.74 29.61 30.15
C GLU A 2 -20.13 28.96 28.81
N GLU A 3 -21.42 28.96 28.46
CA GLU A 3 -21.90 28.41 27.18
C GLU A 3 -21.33 29.12 25.94
N CYS A 4 -21.15 30.45 25.98
CA CYS A 4 -20.55 31.19 24.86
C CYS A 4 -19.04 30.93 24.75
N ILE A 5 -18.37 30.68 25.88
CA ILE A 5 -16.94 30.37 25.91
C ILE A 5 -16.70 28.95 25.37
N GLN A 6 -17.53 27.97 25.80
CA GLN A 6 -17.48 26.63 25.22
C GLN A 6 -17.80 26.63 23.74
N TYR A 7 -18.86 27.33 23.31
CA TYR A 7 -19.22 27.43 21.90
C TYR A 7 -18.11 28.06 21.07
N ALA A 8 -17.45 29.11 21.59
CA ALA A 8 -16.31 29.73 20.93
C ALA A 8 -15.13 28.77 20.81
N ILE A 9 -14.83 27.96 21.83
CA ILE A 9 -13.75 26.95 21.82
C ILE A 9 -14.09 25.79 20.88
N ASP A 10 -15.31 25.28 20.90
CA ASP A 10 -15.80 24.19 20.06
C ASP A 10 -15.90 24.58 18.58
N HIS A 11 -16.13 25.85 18.28
CA HIS A 11 -16.08 26.39 16.92
C HIS A 11 -14.76 27.05 16.56
N ASN A 12 -13.79 27.14 17.49
CA ASN A 12 -12.50 27.71 17.19
C ASN A 12 -11.74 26.74 16.27
N LEU A 13 -11.55 27.19 15.04
CA LEU A 13 -10.77 26.46 14.04
C LEU A 13 -9.34 26.19 14.53
N GLU A 14 -8.76 27.08 15.32
CA GLU A 14 -7.42 26.96 15.89
C GLU A 14 -7.33 25.82 16.91
N VAL A 15 -8.36 25.65 17.76
CA VAL A 15 -8.44 24.53 18.71
C VAL A 15 -8.58 23.21 17.96
N LYS A 16 -9.41 23.17 16.91
CA LYS A 16 -9.52 21.99 16.03
C LYS A 16 -8.20 21.66 15.34
N GLN A 17 -7.49 22.67 14.83
CA GLN A 17 -6.17 22.48 14.22
C GLN A 17 -5.15 21.95 15.23
N GLN A 18 -5.17 22.44 16.46
CA GLN A 18 -4.30 21.94 17.53
C GLN A 18 -4.63 20.50 17.92
N LEU A 19 -5.91 20.12 17.95
CA LEU A 19 -6.33 18.74 18.18
C LEU A 19 -5.84 17.81 17.05
N PHE A 20 -5.99 18.23 15.79
CA PHE A 20 -5.44 17.48 14.65
C PHE A 20 -3.92 17.37 14.70
N ALA A 21 -3.21 18.44 15.06
CA ALA A 21 -1.76 18.42 15.22
C ALA A 21 -1.31 17.44 16.33
N LEU A 22 -2.09 17.35 17.43
CA LEU A 22 -1.83 16.42 18.51
C LEU A 22 -2.07 14.97 18.08
N GLU A 23 -3.14 14.72 17.32
CA GLU A 23 -3.43 13.40 16.74
C GLU A 23 -2.34 12.98 15.73
N ASP A 24 -1.88 13.89 14.88
CA ASP A 24 -0.79 13.66 13.94
C ASP A 24 0.54 13.37 14.64
N ALA A 25 0.85 14.09 15.74
CA ALA A 25 2.03 13.81 16.56
C ALA A 25 1.98 12.41 17.21
N LYS A 26 0.80 11.97 17.64
CA LYS A 26 0.60 10.60 18.14
C LYS A 26 0.80 9.56 17.04
N LEU A 27 0.23 9.80 15.86
CA LEU A 27 0.39 8.95 14.68
C LEU A 27 1.85 8.85 14.26
N THR A 28 2.57 9.97 14.20
CA THR A 28 4.00 10.04 13.88
C THR A 28 4.82 9.21 14.86
N THR A 29 4.52 9.32 16.16
CA THR A 29 5.20 8.51 17.20
C THR A 29 4.92 7.02 17.02
N SER A 30 3.67 6.65 16.71
CA SER A 30 3.28 5.27 16.46
C SER A 30 3.95 4.71 15.19
N ASN A 31 3.99 5.49 14.11
CA ASN A 31 4.65 5.13 12.85
C ASN A 31 6.15 4.96 13.07
N ALA A 32 6.80 5.88 13.78
CA ALA A 32 8.22 5.76 14.11
C ALA A 32 8.52 4.49 14.91
N LYS A 33 7.66 4.13 15.88
CA LYS A 33 7.77 2.84 16.59
C LYS A 33 7.56 1.65 15.64
N GLY A 34 6.60 1.73 14.73
CA GLY A 34 6.32 0.71 13.72
C GLY A 34 7.45 0.52 12.70
N SER A 35 8.19 1.58 12.38
CA SER A 35 9.34 1.52 11.46
C SER A 35 10.53 0.72 12.01
N PHE A 36 10.61 0.47 13.31
CA PHE A 36 11.60 -0.45 13.90
C PHE A 36 11.20 -1.92 13.75
N LEU A 37 9.96 -2.20 13.30
CA LEU A 37 9.52 -3.55 13.01
C LEU A 37 9.90 -3.91 11.57
N PRO A 38 10.31 -5.16 11.32
CA PRO A 38 10.59 -5.61 9.97
C PRO A 38 9.32 -5.53 9.12
N ASN A 39 9.45 -5.08 7.88
CA ASN A 39 8.36 -5.22 6.92
C ASN A 39 8.30 -6.67 6.42
N LEU A 40 7.10 -7.10 6.04
CA LEU A 40 6.86 -8.38 5.37
C LEU A 40 6.08 -8.09 4.10
N ASN A 41 6.71 -8.34 2.96
CA ASN A 41 6.11 -8.18 1.65
C ASN A 41 5.90 -9.56 1.03
N VAL A 42 4.66 -9.85 0.64
CA VAL A 42 4.29 -11.06 -0.08
C VAL A 42 3.85 -10.67 -1.47
N SER A 43 4.44 -11.31 -2.47
CA SER A 43 4.14 -11.06 -3.88
C SER A 43 3.79 -12.37 -4.57
N ALA A 44 2.76 -12.32 -5.39
CA ALA A 44 2.37 -13.40 -6.28
C ALA A 44 2.08 -12.78 -7.64
N ARG A 45 2.71 -13.30 -8.69
CA ARG A 45 2.51 -12.86 -10.06
C ARG A 45 2.15 -14.06 -10.90
N ASN A 46 1.06 -13.97 -11.64
CA ASN A 46 0.66 -14.97 -12.61
C ASN A 46 0.44 -14.26 -13.93
N SER A 47 1.10 -14.72 -14.98
CA SER A 47 1.11 -14.11 -16.31
C SER A 47 0.79 -15.18 -17.34
N TRP A 48 -0.13 -14.87 -18.23
CA TRP A 48 -0.51 -15.72 -19.36
C TRP A 48 -0.33 -14.93 -20.65
N ASN A 49 0.46 -15.48 -21.56
CA ASN A 49 0.70 -14.88 -22.85
C ASN A 49 0.38 -15.91 -23.95
N ASN A 50 -0.62 -15.62 -24.78
CA ASN A 50 -0.96 -16.42 -25.95
C ASN A 50 -0.47 -15.71 -27.20
N GLY A 51 0.25 -16.43 -28.06
CA GLY A 51 0.74 -15.88 -29.32
C GLY A 51 1.11 -16.98 -30.30
N LEU A 52 1.24 -16.61 -31.57
CA LEU A 52 1.72 -17.52 -32.60
C LEU A 52 3.23 -17.72 -32.44
N SER A 53 3.65 -18.97 -32.32
CA SER A 53 5.05 -19.40 -32.23
C SER A 53 5.33 -20.38 -33.35
N GLN A 54 6.49 -20.26 -33.99
CA GLN A 54 6.85 -21.14 -35.10
C GLN A 54 7.35 -22.48 -34.57
N ASN A 55 6.73 -23.57 -35.01
CA ASN A 55 7.20 -24.90 -34.66
C ASN A 55 8.57 -25.16 -35.33
N VAL A 56 9.59 -25.46 -34.54
CA VAL A 56 10.98 -25.63 -35.01
C VAL A 56 11.19 -26.84 -35.95
N THR A 57 10.26 -27.81 -35.95
CA THR A 57 10.36 -29.04 -36.74
C THR A 57 9.55 -28.97 -38.04
N THR A 58 8.40 -28.29 -38.02
CA THR A 58 7.48 -28.23 -39.18
C THR A 58 7.42 -26.86 -39.85
N GLY A 59 7.96 -25.82 -39.25
CA GLY A 59 7.95 -24.45 -39.77
C GLY A 59 6.57 -23.76 -39.76
N VAL A 60 5.51 -24.46 -39.33
CA VAL A 60 4.14 -23.95 -39.25
C VAL A 60 3.94 -23.11 -37.98
N LEU A 61 3.18 -22.02 -38.08
CA LEU A 61 2.77 -21.22 -36.93
C LEU A 61 1.73 -21.96 -36.11
N ILE A 62 2.01 -22.15 -34.83
CA ILE A 62 1.09 -22.74 -33.86
C ILE A 62 0.79 -21.75 -32.74
N ASN A 63 -0.45 -21.71 -32.28
CA ASN A 63 -0.80 -20.91 -31.11
C ASN A 63 -0.18 -21.53 -29.86
N GLN A 64 0.67 -20.78 -29.17
CA GLN A 64 1.39 -21.21 -27.99
C GLN A 64 1.01 -20.36 -26.79
N THR A 65 0.56 -21.02 -25.74
CA THR A 65 0.24 -20.41 -24.44
C THR A 65 1.43 -20.54 -23.52
N THR A 66 2.04 -19.42 -23.17
CA THR A 66 3.09 -19.36 -22.15
C THR A 66 2.48 -18.88 -20.83
N ARG A 67 2.62 -19.69 -19.78
CA ARG A 67 2.18 -19.37 -18.43
C ARG A 67 3.38 -19.24 -17.51
N ASN A 68 3.50 -18.09 -16.85
CA ASN A 68 4.50 -17.85 -15.82
C ASN A 68 3.82 -17.51 -14.50
N SER A 69 4.06 -18.33 -13.48
CA SER A 69 3.66 -18.04 -12.10
C SER A 69 4.93 -17.84 -11.28
N SER A 70 5.00 -16.76 -10.51
CA SER A 70 6.04 -16.52 -9.52
C SER A 70 5.43 -16.11 -8.19
N TYR A 71 6.05 -16.57 -7.12
CA TYR A 71 5.67 -16.26 -5.74
C TYR A 71 6.94 -15.87 -5.01
N GLY A 72 6.90 -14.80 -4.23
CA GLY A 72 8.05 -14.28 -3.52
C GLY A 72 7.63 -13.66 -2.19
N VAL A 73 8.39 -13.96 -1.16
CA VAL A 73 8.25 -13.34 0.17
C VAL A 73 9.57 -12.63 0.47
N SER A 74 9.50 -11.37 0.88
CA SER A 74 10.65 -10.60 1.33
C SER A 74 10.36 -9.91 2.65
N SER A 75 11.40 -9.77 3.48
CA SER A 75 11.36 -8.94 4.67
C SER A 75 12.61 -8.10 4.76
N SER A 76 12.47 -6.86 5.22
CA SER A 76 13.62 -6.01 5.59
C SER A 76 13.38 -5.27 6.90
N ILE A 77 14.47 -4.94 7.59
CA ILE A 77 14.52 -4.21 8.85
C ILE A 77 15.21 -2.86 8.65
#